data_AF-A0A923I8U3-F1
#
_entry.id   AF-A0A923I8U3-F1
#
_cell.length_a   1.000
_cell.length_b   1.000
_cell.length_c   1.000
_cell.angle_alpha   90.00
_cell.angle_beta   90.00
_cell.angle_gamma   90.00
#
_symmetry.space_group_name_H-M   'P 1'
#
loop_
_entity.id
_entity.type
_entity.pdbx_description
1 polymer ?
#
loop_
_entity_poly.entity_id
_entity_poly.type
_entity_poly.pdbx_seq_one_letter_code
_entity_poly.pdbx_strand_id
1 'polypeptide(L)'
;MEDRPPLPPEIPPQPAGAPSYAPYAAPPPERGRGWIWALIIVLGIMGTIGACSWGMYAAISQDSLPVGDAVAVIHLDGTIAGTGSTLDGVSTPERLLRELREAEDDSAVKAVLIRIDSPGGTVAASEEIATTVARMDKPVVASIGDVGASGAYMIASQCDEIVANPTSSVGSIGVIMQIPNMAKLMEKIGVDFIVLTRGELKDAGSPWRSVTASEMAYFDEGMDVAYDRFIDLVAKGRKMQPAKVRTLASGRIWMASEAKGLGLVDTLGTYDDAMAAAAKRGGIDGDPRVVTYEETQFEDLLSSAIGLASRLGGLGAVADSNGPALPQ
;
A
#
# COMPACT_ATOMS: atom_id res chain seq x y z
N MET A 1 71.69 62.13 -99.68
CA MET A 1 71.87 60.75 -100.16
C MET A 1 72.19 59.95 -98.92
N GLU A 2 71.30 59.19 -98.31
CA GLU A 2 70.30 58.29 -98.89
C GLU A 2 69.01 58.26 -98.04
N ASP A 3 67.95 57.94 -98.74
CA ASP A 3 66.58 57.62 -98.35
C ASP A 3 66.53 56.42 -97.37
N ARG A 4 65.70 56.49 -96.31
CA ARG A 4 65.23 55.29 -95.58
C ARG A 4 63.75 55.44 -95.16
N PRO A 5 62.98 54.35 -95.31
CA PRO A 5 61.53 54.35 -95.53
C PRO A 5 60.67 54.63 -94.28
N PRO A 6 59.38 54.98 -94.48
CA PRO A 6 58.50 55.51 -93.44
C PRO A 6 58.08 54.48 -92.38
N LEU A 7 57.90 55.00 -91.15
CA LEU A 7 57.40 54.25 -90.00
C LEU A 7 55.93 53.81 -90.22
N PRO A 8 55.54 52.62 -89.70
CA PRO A 8 54.18 52.10 -89.81
C PRO A 8 53.15 52.96 -89.06
N PRO A 9 51.87 52.90 -89.45
CA PRO A 9 50.83 53.86 -89.11
C PRO A 9 50.45 53.87 -87.62
N GLU A 10 50.17 55.07 -87.10
CA GLU A 10 49.63 55.31 -85.75
C GLU A 10 48.31 54.56 -85.55
N ILE A 11 48.24 53.84 -84.42
CA ILE A 11 47.02 53.19 -83.95
C ILE A 11 46.10 54.28 -83.36
N PRO A 12 44.84 54.41 -83.82
CA PRO A 12 43.92 55.40 -83.30
C PRO A 12 43.58 55.13 -81.82
N PRO A 13 43.34 56.17 -81.01
CA PRO A 13 43.02 56.03 -79.59
C PRO A 13 41.72 55.22 -79.41
N GLN A 14 41.75 54.28 -78.46
CA GLN A 14 40.62 53.41 -78.16
C GLN A 14 39.38 54.23 -77.73
N PRO A 15 38.17 53.86 -78.22
CA PRO A 15 36.94 54.52 -77.83
C PRO A 15 36.62 54.31 -76.34
N ALA A 16 35.99 55.34 -75.76
CA ALA A 16 35.60 55.45 -74.37
C ALA A 16 34.84 54.20 -73.86
N GLY A 17 35.15 53.83 -72.61
CA GLY A 17 34.63 52.64 -71.94
C GLY A 17 33.11 52.50 -72.00
N ALA A 18 32.68 51.26 -72.20
CA ALA A 18 31.28 50.86 -72.18
C ALA A 18 30.62 51.19 -70.83
N PRO A 19 29.33 51.57 -70.81
CA PRO A 19 28.61 51.81 -69.57
C PRO A 19 28.57 50.55 -68.70
N SER A 20 28.79 50.74 -67.39
CA SER A 20 28.67 49.70 -66.37
C SER A 20 27.26 49.14 -66.36
N TYR A 21 27.10 47.87 -66.74
CA TYR A 21 25.86 47.13 -66.51
C TYR A 21 25.80 46.75 -65.02
N ALA A 22 24.75 47.20 -64.32
CA ALA A 22 24.43 46.70 -63.00
C ALA A 22 24.23 45.16 -63.07
N PRO A 23 24.75 44.37 -62.12
CA PRO A 23 24.58 42.93 -62.15
C PRO A 23 23.10 42.57 -62.07
N TYR A 24 22.70 41.62 -62.92
CA TYR A 24 21.36 41.04 -62.93
C TYR A 24 21.06 40.47 -61.54
N ALA A 25 20.14 41.10 -60.80
CA ALA A 25 19.65 40.54 -59.55
C ALA A 25 18.84 39.28 -59.89
N ALA A 26 19.30 38.11 -59.44
CA ALA A 26 18.54 36.88 -59.59
C ALA A 26 17.13 37.08 -58.99
N PRO A 27 16.05 36.61 -59.67
CA PRO A 27 14.72 36.66 -59.10
C PRO A 27 14.73 35.90 -57.77
N PRO A 28 13.99 36.38 -56.73
CA PRO A 28 13.93 35.67 -55.46
C PRO A 28 13.43 34.24 -55.69
N PRO A 29 13.99 33.23 -55.00
CA PRO A 29 13.55 31.85 -55.18
C PRO A 29 12.05 31.77 -54.89
N GLU A 30 11.29 31.21 -55.83
CA GLU A 30 9.87 30.94 -55.63
C GLU A 30 9.72 30.04 -54.41
N ARG A 31 9.14 30.58 -53.33
CA ARG A 31 8.85 29.80 -52.13
C ARG A 31 7.82 28.75 -52.49
N GLY A 32 8.29 27.54 -52.80
CA GLY A 32 7.45 26.39 -53.08
C GLY A 32 6.41 26.22 -51.98
N ARG A 33 5.16 25.98 -52.37
CA ARG A 33 3.98 25.81 -51.50
C ARG A 33 4.07 24.62 -50.53
N GLY A 34 5.23 23.96 -50.40
CA GLY A 34 5.47 22.85 -49.48
C GLY A 34 5.22 23.21 -48.02
N TRP A 35 5.36 24.48 -47.63
CA TRP A 35 5.02 24.94 -46.29
C TRP A 35 3.51 24.83 -45.99
N ILE A 36 2.64 24.92 -47.01
CA ILE A 36 1.19 24.73 -46.86
C ILE A 36 0.89 23.26 -46.52
N TRP A 37 1.54 22.32 -47.20
CA TRP A 37 1.40 20.89 -46.91
C TRP A 37 1.96 20.52 -45.53
N ALA A 38 3.11 21.08 -45.14
CA ALA A 38 3.65 20.91 -43.80
C ALA A 38 2.68 21.43 -42.72
N LEU A 39 2.04 22.58 -42.97
CA LEU A 39 1.07 23.17 -42.04
C LEU A 39 -0.23 22.33 -41.94
N ILE A 40 -0.69 21.75 -43.05
CA ILE A 40 -1.83 20.82 -43.06
C ILE A 40 -1.51 19.55 -42.28
N ILE A 41 -0.31 18.98 -42.44
CA ILE A 41 0.12 17.79 -41.70
C ILE A 41 0.20 18.08 -40.19
N VAL A 42 0.78 19.21 -39.80
CA VAL A 42 0.87 19.61 -38.38
C VAL A 42 -0.52 19.85 -37.78
N LEU A 43 -1.41 20.53 -38.50
CA LEU A 43 -2.79 20.71 -38.04
C LEU A 43 -3.56 19.39 -37.95
N GLY A 44 -3.32 18.46 -38.88
CA GLY A 44 -3.88 17.11 -38.83
C GLY A 44 -3.41 16.34 -37.59
N ILE A 45 -2.10 16.39 -37.28
CA ILE A 45 -1.51 15.76 -36.10
C ILE A 45 -2.03 16.42 -34.80
N MET A 46 -2.13 17.74 -34.75
CA MET A 46 -2.70 18.42 -33.58
C MET A 46 -4.19 18.09 -33.41
N GLY A 47 -4.92 17.96 -34.51
CA GLY A 47 -6.32 17.53 -34.51
C GLY A 47 -6.47 16.10 -34.00
N THR A 48 -5.61 15.16 -34.42
CA THR A 48 -5.66 13.77 -33.92
C THR A 48 -5.22 13.68 -32.46
N ILE A 49 -4.19 14.42 -32.03
CA ILE A 49 -3.80 14.49 -30.62
C ILE A 49 -4.93 15.08 -29.78
N GLY A 50 -5.57 16.14 -30.26
CA GLY A 50 -6.73 16.75 -29.61
C GLY A 50 -7.90 15.77 -29.51
N ALA A 51 -8.21 15.03 -30.58
CA ALA A 51 -9.26 14.03 -30.59
C ALA A 51 -8.95 12.83 -29.69
N CYS A 52 -7.69 12.35 -29.66
CA CYS A 52 -7.25 11.30 -28.74
C CYS A 52 -7.30 11.78 -27.28
N SER A 53 -6.87 13.02 -27.02
CA SER A 53 -6.91 13.62 -25.68
C SER A 53 -8.34 13.84 -25.20
N TRP A 54 -9.23 14.27 -26.11
CA TRP A 54 -10.66 14.39 -25.83
C TRP A 54 -11.33 13.03 -25.64
N GLY A 55 -10.98 12.03 -26.45
CA GLY A 55 -11.46 10.65 -26.29
C GLY A 55 -10.99 10.03 -24.97
N MET A 56 -9.75 10.27 -24.57
CA MET A 56 -9.21 9.84 -23.28
C MET A 56 -9.86 10.60 -22.13
N TYR A 57 -10.00 11.93 -22.24
CA TYR A 57 -10.72 12.73 -21.25
C TYR A 57 -12.18 12.29 -21.12
N ALA A 58 -12.87 12.03 -22.24
CA ALA A 58 -14.24 11.50 -22.25
C ALA A 58 -14.33 10.09 -21.66
N ALA A 59 -13.32 9.24 -21.89
CA ALA A 59 -13.25 7.92 -21.25
C ALA A 59 -13.00 7.99 -19.74
N ILE A 60 -12.27 9.00 -19.28
CA ILE A 60 -11.99 9.24 -17.85
C ILE A 60 -13.13 10.03 -17.17
N SER A 61 -13.89 10.83 -17.93
CA SER A 61 -14.95 11.72 -17.42
C SER A 61 -16.39 11.21 -17.63
N GLN A 62 -16.60 10.15 -18.41
CA GLN A 62 -17.81 9.35 -18.27
C GLN A 62 -17.75 8.70 -16.89
N ASP A 63 -18.76 9.01 -16.07
CA ASP A 63 -19.04 8.33 -14.81
C ASP A 63 -18.67 6.86 -14.92
N SER A 64 -17.73 6.45 -14.05
CA SER A 64 -17.38 5.08 -13.71
C SER A 64 -18.26 4.05 -14.39
N LEU A 65 -17.77 3.43 -15.47
CA LEU A 65 -18.24 2.09 -15.85
C LEU A 65 -18.35 1.30 -14.55
N PRO A 66 -19.47 0.60 -14.25
CA PRO A 66 -19.62 -0.10 -12.99
C PRO A 66 -18.57 -1.20 -12.91
N VAL A 67 -17.41 -0.84 -12.35
CA VAL A 67 -16.42 -1.77 -11.82
C VAL A 67 -17.10 -2.26 -10.57
N GLY A 68 -17.67 -3.47 -10.64
CA GLY A 68 -18.64 -3.99 -9.66
C GLY A 68 -18.24 -3.75 -8.20
N ASP A 69 -19.27 -3.67 -7.36
CA ASP A 69 -19.15 -3.51 -5.92
C ASP A 69 -18.16 -4.53 -5.33
N ALA A 70 -17.37 -4.06 -4.38
CA ALA A 70 -16.23 -4.79 -3.86
C ALA A 70 -16.24 -4.96 -2.34
N VAL A 71 -15.53 -6.00 -1.91
CA VAL A 71 -15.11 -6.19 -0.52
C VAL A 71 -13.62 -5.92 -0.43
N ALA A 72 -13.23 -5.01 0.47
CA ALA A 72 -11.84 -4.78 0.80
C ALA A 72 -11.35 -5.86 1.76
N VAL A 73 -10.23 -6.52 1.44
CA VAL A 73 -9.60 -7.51 2.33
C VAL A 73 -8.34 -6.92 2.93
N ILE A 74 -8.31 -6.86 4.25
CA ILE A 74 -7.21 -6.30 5.06
C ILE A 74 -6.62 -7.40 5.93
N HIS A 75 -5.31 -7.58 5.85
CA HIS A 75 -4.59 -8.64 6.55
C HIS A 75 -3.96 -8.16 7.86
N LEU A 76 -4.32 -8.81 8.97
CA LEU A 76 -3.73 -8.64 10.29
C LEU A 76 -3.00 -9.93 10.68
N ASP A 77 -1.73 -10.03 10.26
CA ASP A 77 -0.90 -11.20 10.46
C ASP A 77 0.23 -10.93 11.45
N GLY A 78 0.54 -11.92 12.28
CA GLY A 78 1.66 -11.85 13.23
C GLY A 78 1.41 -10.91 14.41
N THR A 79 2.48 -10.56 15.11
CA THR A 79 2.39 -9.74 16.33
C THR A 79 2.03 -8.29 15.99
N ILE A 80 1.13 -7.68 16.76
CA ILE A 80 0.79 -6.25 16.65
C ILE A 80 1.85 -5.42 17.38
N ALA A 81 2.79 -4.86 16.64
CA ALA A 81 3.84 -4.03 17.20
C ALA A 81 3.37 -2.58 17.39
N GLY A 82 4.10 -1.84 18.23
CA GLY A 82 3.88 -0.41 18.40
C GLY A 82 4.30 0.39 17.16
N THR A 83 3.82 1.62 17.09
CA THR A 83 4.15 2.61 16.05
C THR A 83 5.65 2.67 15.74
N GLY A 84 5.98 2.64 14.45
CA GLY A 84 7.35 2.78 13.97
C GLY A 84 8.23 1.54 14.14
N SER A 85 7.65 0.39 14.51
CA SER A 85 8.37 -0.89 14.51
C SER A 85 8.80 -1.25 13.09
N THR A 86 10.08 -1.61 12.92
CA THR A 86 10.66 -2.08 11.65
C THR A 86 10.98 -3.58 11.69
N LEU A 87 10.45 -4.31 12.66
CA LEU A 87 10.65 -5.75 12.77
C LEU A 87 9.92 -6.46 11.63
N ASP A 88 10.60 -7.40 10.98
CA ASP A 88 9.97 -8.22 9.96
C ASP A 88 8.89 -9.13 10.57
N GLY A 89 7.78 -9.31 9.87
CA GLY A 89 6.70 -10.22 10.28
C GLY A 89 5.80 -9.69 11.39
N VAL A 90 5.80 -8.39 11.66
CA VAL A 90 4.85 -7.74 12.58
C VAL A 90 3.84 -6.88 11.82
N SER A 91 2.65 -6.75 12.38
CA SER A 91 1.66 -5.77 11.93
C SER A 91 1.80 -4.47 12.73
N THR A 92 1.75 -3.33 12.05
CA THR A 92 1.79 -2.01 12.68
C THR A 92 0.47 -1.27 12.50
N PRO A 93 0.11 -0.37 13.44
CA PRO A 93 -1.13 0.41 13.31
C PRO A 93 -1.11 1.31 12.07
N GLU A 94 0.04 1.84 11.65
CA GLU A 94 0.09 2.76 10.50
C GLU A 94 -0.42 2.13 9.21
N ARG A 95 0.00 0.89 8.94
CA ARG A 95 -0.44 0.13 7.77
C ARG A 95 -1.94 -0.11 7.83
N LEU A 96 -2.43 -0.72 8.91
CA LEU A 96 -3.83 -1.09 9.04
C LEU A 96 -4.76 0.13 9.02
N LEU A 97 -4.40 1.21 9.72
CA LEU A 97 -5.20 2.43 9.76
C LEU A 97 -5.27 3.11 8.38
N ARG A 98 -4.19 3.03 7.59
CA ARG A 98 -4.21 3.54 6.21
C ARG A 98 -5.11 2.67 5.33
N GLU A 99 -4.95 1.35 5.34
CA GLU A 99 -5.79 0.43 4.56
C GLU A 99 -7.28 0.56 4.93
N LEU A 100 -7.60 0.71 6.22
CA LEU A 100 -8.98 0.95 6.68
C LEU A 100 -9.54 2.28 6.18
N ARG A 101 -8.74 3.34 6.14
CA ARG A 101 -9.15 4.65 5.58
C ARG A 101 -9.36 4.58 4.07
N GLU A 102 -8.45 3.94 3.35
CA GLU A 102 -8.59 3.74 1.90
C GLU A 102 -9.86 2.92 1.59
N ALA A 103 -10.12 1.87 2.38
CA ALA A 103 -11.35 1.09 2.28
C ALA A 103 -12.61 1.92 2.59
N GLU A 104 -12.55 2.85 3.54
CA GLU A 104 -13.67 3.73 3.90
C GLU A 104 -13.95 4.76 2.80
N ASP A 105 -12.91 5.36 2.23
CA ASP A 105 -13.01 6.41 1.21
C ASP A 105 -13.34 5.86 -0.19
N ASP A 106 -13.08 4.58 -0.47
CA ASP A 106 -13.36 3.96 -1.78
C ASP A 106 -14.85 3.66 -1.99
N SER A 107 -15.52 4.46 -2.82
CA SER A 107 -16.95 4.30 -3.14
C SER A 107 -17.34 2.94 -3.75
N ALA A 108 -16.40 2.20 -4.35
CA ALA A 108 -16.64 0.87 -4.89
C ALA A 108 -16.62 -0.20 -3.80
N VAL A 109 -15.93 0.04 -2.68
CA VAL A 109 -15.92 -0.86 -1.52
C VAL A 109 -17.20 -0.66 -0.71
N LYS A 110 -17.95 -1.76 -0.52
CA LYS A 110 -19.21 -1.77 0.23
C LYS A 110 -19.10 -2.44 1.60
N ALA A 111 -18.06 -3.23 1.83
CA ALA A 111 -17.76 -3.86 3.12
C ALA A 111 -16.26 -4.16 3.25
N VAL A 112 -15.80 -4.33 4.48
CA VAL A 112 -14.42 -4.68 4.81
C VAL A 112 -14.39 -6.08 5.45
N LEU A 113 -13.45 -6.91 5.00
CA LEU A 113 -13.11 -8.19 5.60
C LEU A 113 -11.70 -8.09 6.19
N ILE A 114 -11.59 -8.14 7.52
CA ILE A 114 -10.29 -8.22 8.19
C ILE A 114 -9.94 -9.69 8.38
N ARG A 115 -8.94 -10.17 7.64
CA ARG A 115 -8.36 -11.50 7.81
C ARG A 115 -7.34 -11.46 8.94
N ILE A 116 -7.61 -12.18 10.03
CA ILE A 116 -6.82 -12.12 11.26
C ILE A 116 -6.12 -13.45 11.48
N ASP A 117 -4.79 -13.41 11.54
CA ASP A 117 -3.96 -14.50 12.04
C ASP A 117 -2.87 -13.94 12.97
N SER A 118 -3.30 -13.53 14.17
CA SER A 118 -2.47 -12.78 15.12
C SER A 118 -2.65 -13.24 16.58
N PRO A 119 -1.55 -13.45 17.33
CA PRO A 119 -1.61 -13.71 18.77
C PRO A 119 -1.89 -12.44 19.60
N GLY A 120 -2.05 -11.28 18.94
CA GLY A 120 -2.15 -9.97 19.57
C GLY A 120 -0.82 -9.23 19.60
N GLY A 121 -0.65 -8.32 20.55
CA GLY A 121 0.56 -7.52 20.67
C GLY A 121 0.40 -6.36 21.64
N THR A 122 0.97 -5.21 21.31
CA THR A 122 0.96 -4.05 22.21
C THR A 122 -0.46 -3.50 22.41
N VAL A 123 -0.78 -3.14 23.65
CA VAL A 123 -2.14 -2.71 24.04
C VAL A 123 -2.55 -1.44 23.28
N ALA A 124 -1.69 -0.42 23.24
CA ALA A 124 -2.01 0.87 22.63
C ALA A 124 -2.27 0.76 21.12
N ALA A 125 -1.42 0.04 20.38
CA ALA A 125 -1.62 -0.16 18.94
C ALA A 125 -2.90 -0.95 18.65
N SER A 126 -3.17 -1.99 19.46
CA SER A 126 -4.39 -2.79 19.32
C SER A 126 -5.65 -1.96 19.58
N GLU A 127 -5.63 -1.10 20.60
CA GLU A 127 -6.75 -0.20 20.90
C GLU A 127 -6.95 0.86 19.81
N GLU A 128 -5.88 1.42 19.25
CA GLU A 128 -5.98 2.40 18.16
C GLU A 128 -6.68 1.81 16.93
N ILE A 129 -6.29 0.59 16.55
CA ILE A 129 -6.93 -0.15 15.45
C ILE A 129 -8.39 -0.49 15.82
N ALA A 130 -8.62 -1.04 17.01
CA ALA A 130 -9.97 -1.44 17.46
C ALA A 130 -10.94 -0.24 17.47
N THR A 131 -10.51 0.90 18.00
CA THR A 131 -11.33 2.12 18.04
C THR A 131 -11.59 2.71 16.67
N THR A 132 -10.71 2.47 15.69
CA THR A 132 -10.93 2.85 14.29
C THR A 132 -11.96 1.93 13.63
N VAL A 133 -11.82 0.61 13.78
CA VAL A 133 -12.80 -0.37 13.30
C VAL A 133 -14.20 -0.08 13.86
N ALA A 134 -14.30 0.25 15.16
CA ALA A 134 -15.57 0.57 15.81
C ALA A 134 -16.26 1.86 15.30
N ARG A 135 -15.59 2.66 14.46
CA ARG A 135 -16.08 3.93 13.92
C ARG A 135 -16.29 3.90 12.41
N MET A 136 -16.05 2.78 11.74
CA MET A 136 -16.30 2.66 10.31
C MET A 136 -17.80 2.74 10.03
N ASP A 137 -18.18 3.44 8.97
CA ASP A 137 -19.56 3.49 8.50
C ASP A 137 -19.88 2.25 7.64
N LYS A 138 -18.87 1.70 6.97
CA LYS A 138 -19.01 0.45 6.19
C LYS A 138 -19.00 -0.78 7.10
N PRO A 139 -19.79 -1.82 6.80
CA PRO A 139 -19.76 -3.06 7.56
C PRO A 139 -18.38 -3.72 7.57
N VAL A 140 -17.95 -4.19 8.75
CA VAL A 140 -16.67 -4.87 8.95
C VAL A 140 -16.91 -6.28 9.47
N VAL A 141 -16.34 -7.28 8.79
CA VAL A 141 -16.35 -8.69 9.21
C VAL A 141 -14.93 -9.12 9.55
N ALA A 142 -14.76 -9.78 10.69
CA ALA A 142 -13.52 -10.47 11.04
C ALA A 142 -13.56 -11.92 10.54
N SER A 143 -12.52 -12.34 9.83
CA SER A 143 -12.25 -13.73 9.46
C SER A 143 -11.04 -14.24 10.22
N ILE A 144 -11.24 -15.09 11.22
CA ILE A 144 -10.13 -15.64 12.01
C ILE A 144 -9.52 -16.85 11.29
N GLY A 145 -8.20 -16.80 11.11
CA GLY A 145 -7.35 -17.90 10.64
C GLY A 145 -7.09 -18.91 11.75
N ASP A 146 -5.83 -19.14 12.09
CA ASP A 146 -5.47 -20.05 13.17
C ASP A 146 -5.63 -19.37 14.53
N VAL A 147 -5.29 -18.08 14.63
CA VAL A 147 -5.34 -17.33 15.89
C VAL A 147 -5.90 -15.92 15.74
N GLY A 148 -6.81 -15.56 16.65
CA GLY A 148 -7.33 -14.21 16.84
C GLY A 148 -7.45 -13.92 18.33
N ALA A 149 -6.30 -13.70 18.98
CA ALA A 149 -6.16 -13.65 20.43
C ALA A 149 -5.64 -12.29 20.94
N SER A 150 -5.89 -11.98 22.22
CA SER A 150 -5.39 -10.78 22.91
C SER A 150 -5.71 -9.50 22.12
N GLY A 151 -4.73 -8.66 21.81
CA GLY A 151 -4.91 -7.44 21.00
C GLY A 151 -5.64 -7.67 19.67
N ALA A 152 -5.46 -8.82 19.02
CA ALA A 152 -6.19 -9.14 17.79
C ALA A 152 -7.68 -9.42 18.07
N TYR A 153 -7.98 -10.07 19.20
CA TYR A 153 -9.36 -10.26 19.65
C TYR A 153 -10.01 -8.93 20.06
N MET A 154 -9.24 -8.00 20.64
CA MET A 154 -9.70 -6.64 20.92
C MET A 154 -10.21 -5.96 19.64
N ILE A 155 -9.48 -6.07 18.54
CA ILE A 155 -9.88 -5.53 17.22
C ILE A 155 -11.09 -6.29 16.67
N ALA A 156 -11.02 -7.64 16.62
CA ALA A 156 -12.10 -8.48 16.12
C ALA A 156 -13.43 -8.22 16.85
N SER A 157 -13.36 -7.94 18.16
CA SER A 157 -14.55 -7.67 18.99
C SER A 157 -15.35 -6.45 18.54
N GLN A 158 -14.75 -5.53 17.77
CA GLN A 158 -15.40 -4.34 17.23
C GLN A 158 -16.04 -4.56 15.85
N CYS A 159 -15.78 -5.69 15.20
CA CYS A 159 -16.38 -6.03 13.91
C CYS A 159 -17.87 -6.39 14.08
N ASP A 160 -18.66 -6.18 13.03
CA ASP A 160 -20.09 -6.50 13.00
C ASP A 160 -20.37 -8.01 13.03
N GLU A 161 -19.39 -8.81 12.63
CA GLU A 161 -19.41 -10.27 12.69
C GLU A 161 -18.00 -10.83 12.85
N ILE A 162 -17.86 -11.86 13.68
CA ILE A 162 -16.65 -12.66 13.80
C ILE A 162 -16.95 -14.06 13.28
N VAL A 163 -16.29 -14.42 12.18
CA VAL A 163 -16.31 -15.74 11.58
C VAL A 163 -14.98 -16.44 11.86
N ALA A 164 -15.02 -17.67 12.38
CA ALA A 164 -13.83 -18.43 12.72
C ALA A 164 -14.00 -19.91 12.41
N ASN A 165 -12.92 -20.61 12.04
CA ASN A 165 -12.98 -22.06 11.88
C ASN A 165 -13.19 -22.71 13.27
N PRO A 166 -13.86 -23.87 13.38
CA PRO A 166 -14.16 -24.50 14.67
C PRO A 166 -12.95 -24.70 15.61
N THR A 167 -11.76 -24.84 15.03
CA THR A 167 -10.47 -25.07 15.70
C THR A 167 -9.60 -23.81 15.84
N SER A 168 -10.06 -22.65 15.36
CA SER A 168 -9.35 -21.38 15.55
C SER A 168 -9.27 -21.04 17.03
N SER A 169 -8.14 -20.46 17.44
CA SER A 169 -7.89 -19.99 18.80
C SER A 169 -8.31 -18.53 18.95
N VAL A 170 -9.23 -18.25 19.87
CA VAL A 170 -9.70 -16.89 20.16
C VAL A 170 -9.67 -16.58 21.66
N GLY A 171 -9.94 -15.33 22.03
CA GLY A 171 -9.93 -14.90 23.43
C GLY A 171 -8.56 -14.42 23.85
N SER A 172 -7.95 -15.01 24.89
CA SER A 172 -6.78 -14.44 25.56
C SER A 172 -7.03 -12.99 26.00
N ILE A 173 -8.24 -12.74 26.52
CA ILE A 173 -8.64 -11.43 27.02
C ILE A 173 -7.94 -11.23 28.36
N GLY A 174 -6.88 -10.44 28.34
CA GLY A 174 -5.97 -10.23 29.46
C GLY A 174 -4.80 -9.34 29.05
N VAL A 175 -4.03 -8.91 30.05
CA VAL A 175 -2.81 -8.11 29.88
C VAL A 175 -1.69 -8.79 30.64
N ILE A 176 -0.50 -8.81 30.06
CA ILE A 176 0.70 -9.31 30.72
C ILE A 176 1.82 -8.29 30.63
N MET A 177 2.67 -8.26 31.64
CA MET A 177 3.94 -7.56 31.62
C MET A 177 5.06 -8.55 31.91
N GLN A 178 6.12 -8.48 31.12
CA GLN A 178 7.30 -9.33 31.29
C GLN A 178 8.51 -8.46 31.59
N ILE A 179 9.14 -8.70 32.74
CA ILE A 179 10.37 -8.02 33.17
C ILE A 179 11.43 -9.09 33.40
N PRO A 180 12.44 -9.22 32.53
CA PRO A 180 13.53 -10.17 32.75
C PRO A 180 14.42 -9.68 33.90
N ASN A 181 14.92 -10.59 34.72
CA ASN A 181 15.93 -10.28 35.75
C ASN A 181 17.23 -11.03 35.46
N MET A 182 18.25 -10.27 35.08
CA MET A 182 19.57 -10.75 34.68
C MET A 182 20.64 -10.47 35.75
N ALA A 183 20.28 -9.96 36.93
CA ALA A 183 21.22 -9.55 37.98
C ALA A 183 22.24 -10.66 38.32
N LYS A 184 21.75 -11.88 38.57
CA LYS A 184 22.59 -13.05 38.87
C LYS A 184 23.48 -13.49 37.71
N LEU A 185 23.05 -13.24 36.48
CA LEU A 185 23.87 -13.55 35.30
C LEU A 185 25.01 -12.54 35.18
N MET A 186 24.72 -11.25 35.35
CA MET A 186 25.72 -10.18 35.28
C MET A 186 26.78 -10.33 36.39
N GLU A 187 26.37 -10.68 37.60
CA GLU A 187 27.27 -11.01 38.72
C GLU A 187 28.24 -12.15 38.35
N LYS A 188 27.73 -13.24 37.74
CA LYS A 188 28.56 -14.39 37.32
C LYS A 188 29.61 -14.05 36.27
N ILE A 189 29.32 -13.07 35.40
CA ILE A 189 30.26 -12.65 34.36
C ILE A 189 31.11 -11.44 34.79
N GLY A 190 30.98 -11.01 36.05
CA GLY A 190 31.76 -9.92 36.63
C GLY A 190 31.42 -8.53 36.08
N VAL A 191 30.15 -8.30 35.68
CA VAL A 191 29.68 -7.01 35.18
C VAL A 191 28.73 -6.36 36.19
N ASP A 192 29.09 -5.15 36.64
CA ASP A 192 28.26 -4.34 37.53
C ASP A 192 27.65 -3.14 36.79
N PHE A 193 26.35 -2.94 36.98
CA PHE A 193 25.64 -1.77 36.45
C PHE A 193 25.43 -0.74 37.55
N ILE A 194 26.10 0.41 37.45
CA ILE A 194 25.89 1.56 38.34
C ILE A 194 24.85 2.48 37.71
N VAL A 195 23.65 2.57 38.31
CA VAL A 195 22.55 3.40 37.80
C VAL A 195 22.38 4.63 38.67
N LEU A 196 22.44 5.82 38.06
CA LEU A 196 22.19 7.10 38.72
C LEU A 196 20.88 7.69 38.19
N THR A 197 19.85 7.75 39.03
CA THR A 197 18.53 8.27 38.64
C THR A 197 18.09 9.49 39.47
N ARG A 198 17.00 10.11 39.02
CA ARG A 198 16.23 11.11 39.75
C ARG A 198 14.77 10.64 39.73
N GLY A 199 14.18 10.43 40.90
CA GLY A 199 12.86 9.81 41.07
C GLY A 199 12.96 8.30 41.33
N GLU A 200 12.19 7.81 42.30
CA GLU A 200 12.24 6.42 42.80
C GLU A 200 11.89 5.38 41.71
N LEU A 201 10.92 5.68 40.85
CA LEU A 201 10.42 4.73 39.85
C LEU A 201 11.13 4.84 38.49
N LYS A 202 12.18 5.66 38.36
CA LYS A 202 12.80 5.95 37.05
C LYS A 202 13.53 4.75 36.44
N ASP A 203 14.02 3.84 37.27
CA ASP A 203 14.61 2.55 36.87
C ASP A 203 13.74 1.36 37.31
N ALA A 204 12.46 1.58 37.59
CA ALA A 204 11.52 0.51 37.89
C ALA A 204 11.49 -0.50 36.73
N GLY A 205 11.55 -1.79 37.07
CA GLY A 205 11.61 -2.85 36.07
C GLY A 205 12.98 -2.99 35.38
N SER A 206 14.03 -2.37 35.92
CA SER A 206 15.40 -2.59 35.45
C SER A 206 15.75 -4.09 35.45
N PRO A 207 16.32 -4.62 34.35
CA PRO A 207 16.68 -6.03 34.28
C PRO A 207 17.92 -6.37 35.12
N TRP A 208 18.59 -5.37 35.68
CA TRP A 208 19.85 -5.53 36.40
C TRP A 208 19.67 -5.74 37.90
N ARG A 209 18.44 -5.62 38.41
CA ARG A 209 18.10 -5.86 39.82
C ARG A 209 16.71 -6.48 39.93
N SER A 210 16.40 -6.97 41.12
CA SER A 210 15.04 -7.43 41.41
C SER A 210 14.07 -6.26 41.50
N VAL A 211 12.84 -6.51 41.04
CA VAL A 211 11.71 -5.58 41.18
C VAL A 211 11.34 -5.48 42.67
N THR A 212 11.13 -4.26 43.15
CA THR A 212 10.73 -4.01 44.55
C THR A 212 9.21 -4.16 44.74
N ALA A 213 8.74 -4.19 45.99
CA ALA A 213 7.30 -4.23 46.27
C ALA A 213 6.55 -2.96 45.78
N SER A 214 7.17 -1.78 45.90
CA SER A 214 6.57 -0.54 45.40
C SER A 214 6.49 -0.52 43.87
N GLU A 215 7.50 -1.04 43.19
CA GLU A 215 7.50 -1.17 41.72
C GLU A 215 6.48 -2.19 41.23
N MET A 216 6.36 -3.34 41.92
CA MET A 216 5.33 -4.32 41.61
C MET A 216 3.93 -3.70 41.71
N ALA A 217 3.63 -2.96 42.78
CA ALA A 217 2.35 -2.27 42.94
C ALA A 217 2.11 -1.22 41.83
N TYR A 218 3.15 -0.47 41.46
CA TYR A 218 3.08 0.50 40.36
C TYR A 218 2.75 -0.16 39.00
N PHE A 219 3.40 -1.28 38.68
CA PHE A 219 3.10 -2.00 37.44
C PHE A 219 1.72 -2.67 37.46
N ASP A 220 1.30 -3.19 38.60
CA ASP A 220 -0.03 -3.80 38.80
C ASP A 220 -1.15 -2.79 38.53
N GLU A 221 -1.04 -1.57 39.08
CA GLU A 221 -1.97 -0.47 38.81
C GLU A 221 -2.06 -0.15 37.30
N GLY A 222 -0.92 -0.11 36.61
CA GLY A 222 -0.88 0.11 35.16
C GLY A 222 -1.54 -1.03 34.36
N MET A 223 -1.35 -2.28 34.80
CA MET A 223 -1.99 -3.45 34.17
C MET A 223 -3.50 -3.46 34.40
N ASP A 224 -3.98 -3.06 35.56
CA ASP A 224 -5.40 -2.96 35.88
C ASP A 224 -6.11 -1.98 34.95
N VAL A 225 -5.52 -0.81 34.71
CA VAL A 225 -6.06 0.18 33.76
C VAL A 225 -6.20 -0.42 32.36
N ALA A 226 -5.16 -1.09 31.86
CA ALA A 226 -5.17 -1.71 30.55
C ALA A 226 -6.18 -2.88 30.47
N TYR A 227 -6.30 -3.66 31.53
CA TYR A 227 -7.20 -4.81 31.61
C TYR A 227 -8.66 -4.39 31.65
N ASP A 228 -9.02 -3.40 32.48
CA ASP A 228 -10.37 -2.83 32.51
C ASP A 228 -10.74 -2.22 31.16
N ARG A 229 -9.80 -1.53 30.53
CA ARG A 229 -10.00 -0.99 29.18
C ARG A 229 -10.30 -2.07 28.15
N PHE A 230 -9.59 -3.19 28.21
CA PHE A 230 -9.85 -4.34 27.32
C PHE A 230 -11.24 -4.95 27.58
N ILE A 231 -11.61 -5.15 28.85
CA ILE A 231 -12.96 -5.63 29.20
C ILE A 231 -14.04 -4.72 28.61
N ASP A 232 -13.90 -3.40 28.76
CA ASP A 232 -14.87 -2.43 28.27
C ASP A 232 -15.02 -2.46 26.75
N LEU A 233 -13.91 -2.55 26.02
CA LEU A 233 -13.92 -2.65 24.56
C LEU A 233 -14.64 -3.93 24.10
N VAL A 234 -14.32 -5.07 24.70
CA VAL A 234 -14.98 -6.34 24.38
C VAL A 234 -16.46 -6.30 24.76
N ALA A 235 -16.80 -5.76 25.92
CA ALA A 235 -18.19 -5.61 26.36
C ALA A 235 -19.01 -4.77 25.39
N LYS A 236 -18.46 -3.62 24.96
CA LYS A 236 -19.10 -2.73 23.99
C LYS A 236 -19.26 -3.41 22.63
N GLY A 237 -18.18 -3.93 22.06
CA GLY A 237 -18.17 -4.51 20.72
C GLY A 237 -19.04 -5.76 20.60
N ARG A 238 -18.97 -6.65 21.60
CA ARG A 238 -19.76 -7.89 21.65
C ARG A 238 -21.15 -7.72 22.27
N LYS A 239 -21.53 -6.49 22.64
CA LYS A 239 -22.81 -6.16 23.30
C LYS A 239 -23.08 -7.05 24.51
N MET A 240 -22.04 -7.28 25.32
CA MET A 240 -22.09 -8.09 26.53
C MET A 240 -22.02 -7.21 27.78
N GLN A 241 -22.60 -7.69 28.88
CA GLN A 241 -22.40 -7.03 30.17
C GLN A 241 -20.92 -7.13 30.60
N PRO A 242 -20.29 -6.04 31.08
CA PRO A 242 -18.89 -6.07 31.53
C PRO A 242 -18.60 -7.17 32.57
N ALA A 243 -19.55 -7.42 33.48
CA ALA A 243 -19.44 -8.52 34.45
C ALA A 243 -19.32 -9.90 33.78
N LYS A 244 -20.07 -10.16 32.70
CA LYS A 244 -19.96 -11.40 31.93
C LYS A 244 -18.60 -11.47 31.25
N VAL A 245 -18.14 -10.39 30.62
CA VAL A 245 -16.82 -10.35 29.98
C VAL A 245 -15.72 -10.63 31.00
N ARG A 246 -15.79 -10.05 32.19
CA ARG A 246 -14.82 -10.30 33.28
C ARG A 246 -14.75 -11.78 33.69
N THR A 247 -15.86 -12.53 33.63
CA THR A 247 -15.81 -13.99 33.87
C THR A 247 -15.11 -14.77 32.75
N LEU A 248 -15.11 -14.24 31.52
CA LEU A 248 -14.44 -14.83 30.36
C LEU A 248 -12.99 -14.34 30.22
N ALA A 249 -12.67 -13.18 30.78
CA ALA A 249 -11.40 -12.49 30.69
C ALA A 249 -10.35 -13.02 31.67
N SER A 250 -10.18 -14.33 31.74
CA SER A 250 -9.17 -14.96 32.60
C SER A 250 -7.80 -15.11 31.92
N GLY A 251 -7.59 -14.48 30.76
CA GLY A 251 -6.44 -14.75 29.87
C GLY A 251 -6.49 -16.11 29.15
N ARG A 252 -7.60 -16.85 29.25
CA ARG A 252 -7.75 -18.17 28.62
C ARG A 252 -7.99 -18.05 27.10
N ILE A 253 -7.40 -18.97 26.35
CA ILE A 253 -7.73 -19.22 24.94
C ILE A 253 -8.90 -20.19 24.86
N TRP A 254 -9.81 -19.92 23.93
CA TRP A 254 -10.97 -20.75 23.60
C TRP A 254 -10.86 -21.23 22.17
N MET A 255 -11.26 -22.48 21.93
CA MET A 255 -11.52 -22.91 20.55
C MET A 255 -12.78 -22.19 20.07
N ALA A 256 -12.83 -21.78 18.80
CA ALA A 256 -13.99 -21.04 18.27
C ALA A 256 -15.32 -21.78 18.47
N SER A 257 -15.29 -23.11 18.38
CA SER A 257 -16.44 -23.99 18.69
C SER A 257 -17.02 -23.78 20.09
N GLU A 258 -16.17 -23.58 21.10
CA GLU A 258 -16.58 -23.22 22.46
C GLU A 258 -16.95 -21.73 22.54
N ALA A 259 -16.12 -20.88 21.94
CA ALA A 259 -16.24 -19.42 21.97
C ALA A 259 -17.57 -18.92 21.40
N LYS A 260 -18.14 -19.62 20.41
CA LYS A 260 -19.48 -19.33 19.88
C LYS A 260 -20.56 -19.44 20.96
N GLY A 261 -20.52 -20.49 21.78
CA GLY A 261 -21.47 -20.67 22.90
C GLY A 261 -21.33 -19.60 23.98
N LEU A 262 -20.14 -19.00 24.10
CA LEU A 262 -19.85 -17.91 25.04
C LEU A 262 -20.28 -16.53 24.48
N GLY A 263 -20.50 -16.45 23.16
CA GLY A 263 -20.80 -15.24 22.39
C GLY A 263 -19.55 -14.47 21.91
N LEU A 264 -18.37 -15.07 22.05
CA LEU A 264 -17.10 -14.49 21.62
C LEU A 264 -16.89 -14.58 20.11
N VAL A 265 -17.60 -15.49 19.43
CA VAL A 265 -17.61 -15.68 17.97
C VAL A 265 -19.07 -15.77 17.52
N ASP A 266 -19.39 -15.26 16.34
CA ASP A 266 -20.77 -15.28 15.80
C ASP A 266 -21.01 -16.54 14.96
N THR A 267 -20.10 -16.79 14.02
CA THR A 267 -20.25 -17.83 13.00
C THR A 267 -19.06 -18.77 13.00
N LEU A 268 -19.33 -20.07 12.95
CA LEU A 268 -18.30 -21.07 12.68
C LEU A 268 -18.27 -21.26 11.17
N GLY A 269 -17.14 -20.97 10.55
CA GLY A 269 -17.01 -20.95 9.10
C GLY A 269 -15.58 -20.69 8.66
N THR A 270 -15.41 -20.81 7.36
CA THR A 270 -14.15 -20.63 6.65
C THR A 270 -13.98 -19.18 6.20
N TYR A 271 -12.90 -18.91 5.45
CA TYR A 271 -12.71 -17.63 4.77
C TYR A 271 -13.86 -17.30 3.81
N ASP A 272 -14.34 -18.28 3.05
CA ASP A 272 -15.40 -18.07 2.06
C ASP A 272 -16.73 -17.69 2.74
N ASP A 273 -17.02 -18.28 3.90
CA ASP A 273 -18.19 -17.92 4.71
C ASP A 273 -18.09 -16.47 5.22
N ALA A 274 -16.89 -16.04 5.60
CA ALA A 274 -16.63 -14.68 6.04
C ALA A 274 -16.73 -13.66 4.88
N MET A 275 -16.22 -14.02 3.69
CA MET A 275 -16.37 -13.23 2.48
C MET A 275 -17.84 -13.08 2.08
N ALA A 276 -18.60 -14.18 2.12
CA ALA A 276 -20.03 -14.15 1.85
C ALA A 276 -20.79 -13.29 2.89
N ALA A 277 -20.41 -13.36 4.16
CA ALA A 277 -20.97 -12.51 5.21
C ALA A 277 -20.68 -11.02 4.96
N ALA A 278 -19.45 -10.68 4.56
CA ALA A 278 -19.06 -9.31 4.20
C ALA A 278 -19.83 -8.80 2.98
N ALA A 279 -19.87 -9.58 1.89
CA ALA A 279 -20.61 -9.24 0.67
C ALA A 279 -22.09 -8.99 0.95
N LYS A 280 -22.73 -9.89 1.72
CA LYS A 280 -24.13 -9.76 2.12
C LYS A 280 -24.39 -8.49 2.94
N ARG A 281 -23.49 -8.14 3.87
CA ARG A 281 -23.60 -6.92 4.68
C ARG A 281 -23.40 -5.65 3.86
N GLY A 282 -22.53 -5.72 2.86
CA GLY A 282 -22.32 -4.65 1.87
C GLY A 282 -23.43 -4.54 0.81
N GLY A 283 -24.42 -5.43 0.81
CA GLY A 283 -25.50 -5.43 -0.18
C GLY A 283 -25.06 -5.85 -1.59
N ILE A 284 -23.99 -6.65 -1.70
CA ILE A 284 -23.45 -7.14 -2.96
C ILE A 284 -24.17 -8.43 -3.36
N ASP A 285 -24.75 -8.45 -4.56
CA ASP A 285 -25.35 -9.64 -5.15
C ASP A 285 -24.32 -10.44 -5.96
N GLY A 286 -24.16 -11.72 -5.63
CA GLY A 286 -23.21 -12.62 -6.32
C GLY A 286 -21.79 -12.55 -5.75
N ASP A 287 -20.81 -12.94 -6.58
CA ASP A 287 -19.41 -12.99 -6.15
C ASP A 287 -18.82 -11.56 -6.08
N PRO A 288 -18.37 -11.10 -4.90
CA PRO A 288 -17.82 -9.77 -4.76
C PRO A 288 -16.48 -9.67 -5.49
N ARG A 289 -16.21 -8.51 -6.06
CA ARG A 289 -14.83 -8.18 -6.43
C ARG A 289 -14.00 -7.99 -5.15
N VAL A 290 -12.82 -8.57 -5.11
CA VAL A 290 -11.90 -8.40 -3.97
C VAL A 290 -10.91 -7.29 -4.27
N VAL A 291 -10.73 -6.37 -3.31
CA VAL A 291 -9.72 -5.31 -3.36
C VAL A 291 -8.76 -5.48 -2.19
N THR A 292 -7.47 -5.37 -2.45
CA THR A 292 -6.42 -5.34 -1.43
C THR A 292 -5.62 -4.04 -1.60
N TYR A 293 -5.20 -3.47 -0.48
CA TYR A 293 -4.41 -2.25 -0.42
C TYR A 293 -2.97 -2.61 -0.05
N GLU A 294 -2.29 -3.34 -0.92
CA GLU A 294 -0.87 -3.64 -0.70
C GLU A 294 -0.04 -2.37 -0.93
N GLU A 295 0.92 -2.08 -0.04
CA GLU A 295 1.98 -1.13 -0.34
C GLU A 295 2.74 -1.65 -1.55
N THR A 296 2.49 -1.07 -2.72
CA THR A 296 3.30 -1.36 -3.90
C THR A 296 4.71 -0.87 -3.59
N GLN A 297 5.62 -1.79 -3.29
CA GLN A 297 7.02 -1.44 -3.16
C GLN A 297 7.52 -0.97 -4.53
N PHE A 298 8.42 0.01 -4.54
CA PHE A 298 8.98 0.54 -5.80
C PHE A 298 9.60 -0.59 -6.67
N GLU A 299 10.08 -1.65 -6.03
CA GLU A 299 10.59 -2.85 -6.72
C GLU A 299 9.51 -3.64 -7.46
N ASP A 300 8.28 -3.72 -6.92
CA ASP A 300 7.13 -4.34 -7.60
C ASP A 300 6.63 -3.51 -8.77
N LEU A 301 6.71 -2.18 -8.65
CA LEU A 301 6.45 -1.27 -9.77
C LEU A 301 7.52 -1.42 -10.87
N LEU A 302 8.79 -1.56 -10.49
CA LEU A 302 9.89 -1.73 -11.43
C LEU A 302 9.84 -3.11 -12.12
N SER A 303 9.55 -4.17 -11.36
CA SER A 303 9.46 -5.54 -11.87
C SER A 303 8.24 -5.71 -12.80
N SER A 304 7.10 -5.11 -12.47
CA SER A 304 5.92 -5.09 -13.34
C SER A 304 6.15 -4.29 -14.61
N ALA A 305 6.84 -3.14 -14.54
CA ALA A 305 7.22 -2.35 -15.71
C ALA A 305 8.21 -3.10 -16.63
N ILE A 306 9.21 -3.79 -16.07
CA ILE A 306 10.15 -4.63 -16.82
C ILE A 306 9.44 -5.85 -17.43
N GLY A 307 8.50 -6.46 -16.69
CA GLY A 307 7.65 -7.55 -17.17
C GLY A 307 6.74 -7.12 -18.34
N LEU A 308 6.20 -5.90 -18.30
CA LEU A 308 5.40 -5.36 -19.40
C LEU A 308 6.24 -5.04 -20.64
N ALA A 309 7.45 -4.49 -20.45
CA ALA A 309 8.38 -4.20 -21.53
C ALA A 309 8.86 -5.47 -22.27
N SER A 310 9.11 -6.56 -21.53
CA SER A 310 9.48 -7.85 -22.12
C SER A 310 8.34 -8.50 -22.92
N ARG A 311 7.08 -8.34 -22.49
CA ARG A 311 5.88 -8.81 -23.23
C ARG A 311 5.61 -8.00 -24.49
N LEU A 312 5.87 -6.70 -24.46
CA LEU A 312 5.75 -5.82 -25.64
C LEU A 312 6.92 -6.03 -26.62
N GLY A 313 8.12 -6.34 -26.13
CA GLY A 313 9.28 -6.69 -26.97
C GLY A 313 9.21 -8.07 -27.63
N GLY A 314 8.41 -9.00 -27.07
CA GLY A 314 8.22 -10.35 -27.61
C GLY A 314 7.35 -10.44 -28.86
N LEU A 315 6.68 -9.36 -29.27
CA LEU A 315 5.84 -9.31 -30.48
C LEU A 315 6.64 -9.09 -31.79
N GLY A 316 7.98 -9.02 -31.72
CA GLY A 316 8.85 -8.77 -32.88
C GLY A 316 9.62 -9.98 -33.43
N ALA A 317 9.52 -11.16 -32.82
CA ALA A 317 10.33 -12.32 -33.21
C ALA A 317 9.48 -13.47 -33.77
N VAL A 318 8.78 -13.22 -34.88
CA VAL A 318 8.36 -14.27 -35.82
C VAL A 318 8.76 -13.82 -37.22
N ALA A 319 10.02 -14.09 -37.58
CA ALA A 319 10.45 -14.13 -38.97
C ALA A 319 11.73 -14.97 -39.10
N ASP A 320 11.59 -16.03 -39.89
CA ASP A 320 12.61 -16.81 -40.59
C ASP A 320 13.66 -17.61 -39.80
N SER A 321 13.45 -18.93 -39.80
CA SER A 321 14.52 -19.86 -40.11
C SER A 321 14.00 -21.03 -40.97
N ASN A 322 13.94 -20.79 -42.28
CA ASN A 322 14.01 -21.85 -43.28
C ASN A 322 15.47 -22.32 -43.40
N GLY A 323 15.73 -23.59 -43.13
CA GLY A 323 17.00 -24.28 -43.41
C GLY A 323 16.89 -25.79 -43.13
N PRO A 324 17.51 -26.66 -43.94
CA PRO A 324 16.80 -27.78 -44.56
C PRO A 324 16.83 -29.09 -43.76
N ALA A 325 15.81 -29.91 -44.02
CA ALA A 325 15.71 -31.30 -43.60
C ALA A 325 16.67 -32.21 -44.37
N LEU A 326 17.27 -33.20 -43.69
CA LEU A 326 17.72 -34.48 -44.26
C LEU A 326 17.72 -35.58 -43.16
N PRO A 327 17.65 -36.87 -43.53
CA PRO A 327 16.64 -37.77 -42.98
C PRO A 327 17.18 -38.98 -42.19
N GLN A 328 16.24 -39.59 -41.46
CA GLN A 328 16.23 -40.88 -40.74
C GLN A 328 17.06 -40.94 -39.46
#